data_AF-A0A7S3P0T2-F1
#
_entry.id   AF-A0A7S3P0T2-F1
#
_cell.length_a   1.000
_cell.length_b   1.000
_cell.length_c   1.000
_cell.angle_alpha   90.00
_cell.angle_beta   90.00
_cell.angle_gamma   90.00
#
_symmetry.space_group_name_H-M   'P 1'
#
loop_
_entity.id
_entity.type
_entity.pdbx_description
1 polymer ?
#
loop_
_entity_poly.entity_id
_entity_poly.type
_entity_poly.pdbx_seq_one_letter_code
_entity_poly.pdbx_strand_id
1 'polypeptide(L)'
;QFADKLDIDMVLISPLRRTLQTAHYVLRNHPQKEEIKYVIHPGIREHVYGYCEMTRNWEKKYNEEYKHMFPNLDASLMLKEDGHYDELFYSKNFQPEVSEKFSGMSKKTIDHIIMEAARDNFPRAAESYESTCDRTLGVKEYVRN
;
A
#
# COMPACT_ATOMS: atom_id res chain seq x y z
N GLN A 1 -3.56 -24.04 -0.24
CA GLN A 1 -2.34 -23.32 0.20
C GLN A 1 -2.04 -23.74 1.64
N PHE A 2 -0.86 -23.47 2.20
CA PHE A 2 -0.53 -23.88 3.59
C PHE A 2 -1.44 -23.18 4.63
N ALA A 3 -1.80 -21.93 4.37
CA ALA A 3 -2.66 -21.13 5.25
C ALA A 3 -4.02 -21.79 5.52
N ASP A 4 -4.62 -22.47 4.54
CA ASP A 4 -5.96 -23.11 4.66
C ASP A 4 -6.02 -24.26 5.69
N LYS A 5 -4.87 -24.69 6.23
CA LYS A 5 -4.76 -25.76 7.23
C LYS A 5 -4.48 -25.24 8.64
N LEU A 6 -4.30 -23.94 8.79
CA LEU A 6 -4.02 -23.31 10.07
C LEU A 6 -5.33 -22.85 10.70
N ASP A 7 -5.42 -22.97 12.02
CA ASP A 7 -6.46 -22.31 12.79
C ASP A 7 -5.99 -20.87 13.06
N ILE A 8 -6.67 -19.90 12.46
CA ILE A 8 -6.26 -18.49 12.46
C ILE A 8 -7.37 -17.67 13.10
N ASP A 9 -7.12 -17.13 14.29
CA ASP A 9 -8.06 -16.20 14.94
C ASP A 9 -7.88 -14.76 14.43
N MET A 10 -6.62 -14.37 14.16
CA MET A 10 -6.26 -12.99 13.87
C MET A 10 -5.11 -12.88 12.89
N VAL A 11 -5.18 -11.86 12.02
CA VAL A 11 -4.11 -11.48 11.10
C VAL A 11 -3.78 -10.01 11.26
N LEU A 12 -2.53 -9.72 11.64
CA LEU A 12 -1.99 -8.36 11.65
C LEU A 12 -1.46 -8.02 10.25
N ILE A 13 -1.91 -6.89 9.70
CA ILE A 13 -1.58 -6.46 8.34
C ILE A 13 -0.92 -5.08 8.40
N SER A 14 0.23 -4.95 7.74
CA SER A 14 0.83 -3.63 7.50
C SER A 14 -0.12 -2.78 6.63
N PRO A 15 -0.20 -1.46 6.84
CA PRO A 15 -1.03 -0.57 6.02
C PRO A 15 -0.55 -0.46 4.56
N LEU A 16 0.57 -1.08 4.19
CA LEU A 16 1.07 -1.01 2.81
C LEU A 16 0.16 -1.80 1.87
N ARG A 17 -0.18 -1.19 0.72
CA ARG A 17 -1.08 -1.80 -0.28
C ARG A 17 -0.66 -3.21 -0.67
N ARG A 18 0.66 -3.44 -0.84
CA ARG A 18 1.23 -4.75 -1.17
C ARG A 18 0.87 -5.80 -0.12
N THR A 19 0.95 -5.46 1.17
CA THR A 19 0.66 -6.39 2.27
C THR A 19 -0.82 -6.72 2.35
N LEU A 20 -1.70 -5.74 2.17
CA LEU A 20 -3.15 -5.97 2.06
C LEU A 20 -3.48 -6.92 0.91
N GLN A 21 -2.94 -6.70 -0.28
CA GLN A 21 -3.17 -7.57 -1.42
C GLN A 21 -2.67 -9.00 -1.15
N THR A 22 -1.47 -9.15 -0.58
CA THR A 22 -0.94 -10.46 -0.19
C THR A 22 -1.85 -11.17 0.80
N ALA A 23 -2.26 -10.49 1.88
CA ALA A 23 -3.15 -11.06 2.89
C ALA A 23 -4.47 -11.53 2.26
N HIS A 24 -5.07 -10.73 1.39
CA HIS A 24 -6.27 -11.12 0.66
C HIS A 24 -6.04 -12.37 -0.20
N TYR A 25 -4.99 -12.41 -1.02
CA TYR A 25 -4.75 -13.56 -1.91
C TYR A 25 -4.40 -14.84 -1.17
N VAL A 26 -3.74 -14.74 -0.02
CA VAL A 26 -3.39 -15.88 0.84
C VAL A 26 -4.62 -16.43 1.55
N LEU A 27 -5.56 -15.57 1.96
CA LEU A 27 -6.68 -15.96 2.82
C LEU A 27 -8.05 -15.97 2.12
N ARG A 28 -8.13 -15.59 0.84
CA ARG A 28 -9.40 -15.49 0.11
C ARG A 28 -10.21 -16.79 0.05
N ASN A 29 -9.54 -17.93 0.18
CA ASN A 29 -10.14 -19.27 0.15
C ASN A 29 -10.08 -19.97 1.52
N HIS A 30 -9.72 -19.25 2.59
CA HIS A 30 -9.61 -19.83 3.93
C HIS A 30 -11.00 -20.26 4.41
N PRO A 31 -11.18 -21.47 4.99
CA PRO A 31 -12.49 -21.96 5.41
C PRO A 31 -13.15 -21.07 6.47
N GLN A 32 -12.35 -20.47 7.35
CA GLN A 32 -12.80 -19.56 8.41
C GLN A 32 -12.64 -18.07 8.03
N LYS A 33 -12.55 -17.71 6.74
CA LYS A 33 -12.25 -16.34 6.29
C LYS A 33 -13.14 -15.27 6.96
N GLU A 34 -14.42 -15.58 7.12
CA GLU A 34 -15.45 -14.71 7.70
C GLU A 34 -15.37 -14.61 9.22
N GLU A 35 -14.57 -15.45 9.88
CA GLU A 35 -14.38 -15.48 11.34
C GLU A 35 -13.07 -14.79 11.74
N ILE A 36 -12.05 -14.83 10.86
CA ILE A 36 -10.75 -14.21 11.09
C ILE A 36 -10.91 -12.71 11.37
N LYS A 37 -10.28 -12.21 12.45
CA LYS A 37 -10.13 -10.77 12.70
C LYS A 37 -8.91 -10.23 11.96
N TYR A 38 -9.12 -9.27 11.07
CA TYR A 38 -8.03 -8.60 10.36
C TYR A 38 -7.75 -7.27 11.04
N VAL A 39 -6.50 -6.98 11.39
CA VAL A 39 -6.15 -5.71 12.06
C VAL A 39 -5.08 -5.00 11.26
N ILE A 40 -5.36 -3.78 10.80
CA ILE A 40 -4.32 -2.94 10.18
C ILE A 40 -3.51 -2.29 11.29
N HIS A 41 -2.22 -2.63 11.37
CA HIS A 41 -1.34 -2.13 12.41
C HIS A 41 -0.21 -1.27 11.80
N PRO A 42 -0.19 0.04 12.05
CA PRO A 42 0.78 0.94 11.41
C PRO A 42 2.23 0.70 11.86
N GLY A 43 2.44 0.13 13.06
CA GLY A 43 3.77 -0.13 13.62
C GLY A 43 4.52 -1.34 13.05
N ILE A 44 3.89 -2.18 12.21
CA ILE A 44 4.55 -3.34 11.57
C ILE A 44 4.90 -3.08 10.11
N ARG A 45 4.82 -1.82 9.67
CA ARG A 45 5.19 -1.45 8.30
C ARG A 45 6.71 -1.45 8.14
N GLU A 46 7.13 -1.75 6.92
CA GLU A 46 8.49 -1.46 6.48
C GLU A 46 8.69 0.06 6.34
N HIS A 47 9.95 0.51 6.35
CA HIS A 47 10.28 1.88 5.97
C HIS A 47 9.76 2.17 4.56
N VAL A 48 8.95 3.22 4.45
CA VAL A 48 8.39 3.67 3.19
C VAL A 48 9.32 4.70 2.60
N TYR A 49 9.81 4.44 1.38
CA TYR A 49 10.67 5.37 0.64
C TYR A 49 9.96 6.07 -0.53
N GLY A 50 8.71 5.68 -0.85
CA GLY A 50 7.96 6.20 -2.01
C GLY A 50 6.53 6.64 -1.68
N TYR A 51 6.03 7.64 -2.42
CA TYR A 51 4.71 8.25 -2.23
C TYR A 51 3.52 7.31 -2.53
N CYS A 52 3.75 6.26 -3.32
CA CYS A 52 2.70 5.37 -3.83
C CYS A 52 2.42 4.15 -2.93
N GLU A 53 3.14 4.01 -1.81
CA GLU A 53 3.01 2.81 -0.97
C GLU A 53 1.91 2.92 0.08
N MET A 54 1.41 4.13 0.34
CA MET A 54 0.39 4.39 1.35
C MET A 54 -0.84 5.08 0.80
N THR A 55 -1.97 4.65 1.33
CA THR A 55 -3.28 5.14 0.95
C THR A 55 -3.58 6.46 1.67
N ARG A 56 -3.74 7.55 0.92
CA ARG A 56 -4.34 8.79 1.45
C ARG A 56 -5.82 8.53 1.73
N ASN A 57 -6.34 9.10 2.83
CA ASN A 57 -7.73 8.93 3.25
C ASN A 57 -8.11 7.44 3.44
N TRP A 58 -7.56 6.84 4.49
CA TRP A 58 -7.79 5.44 4.86
C TRP A 58 -9.25 5.08 5.01
N GLU A 59 -10.06 5.98 5.56
CA GLU A 59 -11.49 5.74 5.77
C GLU A 59 -12.23 5.52 4.44
N LYS A 60 -12.02 6.41 3.47
CA LYS A 60 -12.64 6.29 2.15
C LYS A 60 -12.18 5.02 1.44
N LYS A 61 -10.86 4.81 1.36
CA LYS A 61 -10.25 3.65 0.70
C LYS A 61 -10.65 2.32 1.36
N TYR A 62 -10.75 2.30 2.68
CA TYR A 62 -11.25 1.14 3.41
C TYR A 62 -12.67 0.77 2.96
N ASN A 63 -13.58 1.74 3.00
CA ASN A 63 -14.98 1.52 2.66
C ASN A 63 -15.19 1.13 1.19
N GLU A 64 -14.43 1.73 0.27
CA GLU A 64 -14.57 1.50 -1.17
C GLU A 64 -13.82 0.25 -1.67
N GLU A 65 -12.61 -0.02 -1.16
CA GLU A 65 -11.70 -1.01 -1.76
C GLU A 65 -11.46 -2.25 -0.89
N TYR A 66 -11.43 -2.13 0.43
CA TYR A 66 -10.93 -3.23 1.29
C TYR A 66 -12.01 -3.93 2.10
N LYS A 67 -13.13 -3.27 2.38
CA LYS A 67 -14.22 -3.84 3.18
C LYS A 67 -14.76 -5.16 2.62
N HIS A 68 -14.90 -5.29 1.31
CA HIS A 68 -15.35 -6.53 0.67
C HIS A 68 -14.26 -7.63 0.62
N MET A 69 -12.98 -7.25 0.79
CA MET A 69 -11.87 -8.20 0.81
C MET A 69 -11.69 -8.85 2.18
N PHE A 70 -12.03 -8.10 3.24
CA PHE A 70 -11.79 -8.43 4.65
C PHE A 70 -13.06 -8.16 5.49
N PRO A 71 -13.88 -9.19 5.75
CA PRO A 71 -15.19 -9.03 6.38
C PRO A 71 -15.13 -8.45 7.80
N ASN A 72 -14.07 -8.75 8.57
CA ASN A 72 -13.85 -8.25 9.93
C ASN A 72 -12.57 -7.39 10.05
N LEU A 73 -12.41 -6.41 9.16
CA LEU A 73 -11.24 -5.53 9.19
C LEU A 73 -11.38 -4.43 10.24
N ASP A 74 -10.44 -4.39 11.17
CA ASP A 74 -10.23 -3.34 12.16
C ASP A 74 -9.13 -2.39 11.67
N ALA A 75 -9.54 -1.22 11.19
CA ALA A 75 -8.65 -0.13 10.80
C ALA A 75 -8.61 0.98 11.86
N SER A 76 -9.14 0.76 13.07
CA SER A 76 -9.26 1.82 14.08
C SER A 76 -7.91 2.40 14.50
N LEU A 77 -6.84 1.62 14.46
CA LEU A 77 -5.48 2.07 14.72
C LEU A 77 -4.95 3.05 13.67
N MET A 78 -5.49 3.00 12.44
CA MET A 78 -5.16 3.97 11.39
C MET A 78 -5.91 5.29 11.54
N LEU A 79 -7.05 5.29 12.25
CA LEU A 79 -7.94 6.44 12.41
C LEU A 79 -7.68 7.23 13.70
N LYS A 80 -7.07 6.60 14.72
CA LYS A 80 -6.81 7.20 16.04
C LYS A 80 -5.56 8.07 16.11
N GLU A 81 -4.70 8.05 15.10
CA GLU A 81 -3.55 8.95 15.06
C GLU A 81 -3.90 10.19 14.25
N ASP A 82 -4.20 11.26 14.98
CA ASP A 82 -4.60 12.58 14.51
C ASP A 82 -3.61 13.17 13.51
N GLY A 83 -3.78 12.91 12.21
CA GLY A 83 -3.15 13.65 11.11
C GLY A 83 -1.62 13.58 10.98
N HIS A 84 -0.88 13.14 12.00
CA HIS A 84 0.58 13.16 12.04
C HIS A 84 1.24 12.08 11.18
N TYR A 85 0.45 11.16 10.63
CA TYR A 85 0.97 10.25 9.61
C TYR A 85 1.39 11.01 8.35
N ASP A 86 0.60 11.98 7.87
CA ASP A 86 1.03 12.80 6.72
C ASP A 86 2.37 13.51 7.00
N GLU A 87 2.63 13.90 8.25
CA GLU A 87 3.89 14.53 8.65
C GLU A 87 5.04 13.53 8.84
N LEU A 88 4.80 12.36 9.43
CA LEU A 88 5.81 11.29 9.58
C LEU A 88 6.26 10.72 8.23
N PHE A 89 5.41 10.78 7.20
CA PHE A 89 5.69 10.24 5.87
C PHE A 89 6.33 11.23 4.91
N TYR A 90 6.07 12.54 5.06
CA TYR A 90 6.61 13.56 4.15
C TYR A 90 7.79 14.36 4.72
N SER A 91 7.87 14.57 6.04
CA SER A 91 8.76 15.63 6.57
C SER A 91 10.15 15.16 7.02
N LYS A 92 10.33 13.89 7.41
CA LYS A 92 11.62 13.46 7.99
C LYS A 92 12.66 12.99 6.98
N ASN A 93 12.26 12.68 5.74
CA ASN A 93 13.16 12.11 4.73
C ASN A 93 13.28 12.93 3.43
N PHE A 94 12.62 14.08 3.30
CA PHE A 94 13.13 15.08 2.36
C PHE A 94 14.47 15.51 2.94
N GLN A 95 15.56 15.09 2.31
CA GLN A 95 16.87 15.65 2.64
C GLN A 95 16.74 17.18 2.58
N PRO A 96 17.31 17.92 3.55
CA PRO A 96 17.21 19.38 3.61
C PRO A 96 17.48 20.06 2.25
N GLU A 97 18.40 19.48 1.48
CA GLU A 97 18.79 19.86 0.12
C GLU A 97 17.63 19.88 -0.88
N VAL A 98 16.70 18.93 -0.78
CA VAL A 98 15.54 18.83 -1.67
C VAL A 98 14.47 19.84 -1.26
N SER A 99 14.28 20.06 0.05
CA SER A 99 13.38 21.11 0.57
C SER A 99 13.85 22.51 0.15
N GLU A 100 15.16 22.76 0.19
CA GLU A 100 15.75 24.04 -0.22
C GLU A 100 15.59 24.27 -1.73
N LYS A 101 15.84 23.23 -2.53
CA LYS A 101 15.75 23.28 -4.00
C LYS A 101 14.34 23.56 -4.53
N PHE A 102 13.31 23.19 -3.78
CA PHE A 102 11.90 23.40 -4.15
C PHE A 102 11.21 24.49 -3.32
N SER A 103 11.98 25.26 -2.54
CA SER A 103 11.44 26.37 -1.76
C SER A 103 10.80 27.42 -2.67
N GLY A 104 9.58 27.86 -2.32
CA GLY A 104 8.79 28.82 -3.11
C GLY A 104 8.03 28.26 -4.32
N MET A 105 8.18 26.97 -4.64
CA MET A 105 7.40 26.34 -5.71
C MET A 105 6.02 25.87 -5.22
N SER A 106 5.02 25.91 -6.10
CA SER A 106 3.71 25.33 -5.80
C SER A 106 3.81 23.80 -5.75
N LYS A 107 3.02 23.15 -4.88
CA LYS A 107 2.94 21.69 -4.79
C LYS A 107 2.71 21.01 -6.16
N LYS A 108 1.84 21.59 -6.98
CA LYS A 108 1.52 21.09 -8.33
C LYS A 108 2.74 21.09 -9.25
N THR A 109 3.60 22.10 -9.13
CA THR A 109 4.85 22.21 -9.89
C THR A 109 5.86 21.16 -9.44
N ILE A 110 6.00 20.97 -8.12
CA ILE A 110 6.90 19.97 -7.53
C ILE A 110 6.48 18.55 -7.96
N ASP A 111 5.19 18.23 -7.86
CA ASP A 111 4.65 16.93 -8.28
C ASP A 111 4.93 16.66 -9.77
N HIS A 112 4.82 17.68 -10.63
CA HIS A 112 5.12 17.54 -12.06
C HIS A 112 6.60 17.23 -12.32
N ILE A 113 7.52 17.96 -11.68
CA ILE A 113 8.97 17.76 -11.80
C ILE A 113 9.37 16.37 -11.31
N ILE A 114 8.84 15.93 -10.17
CA ILE A 114 9.12 14.60 -9.63
C ILE A 114 8.64 13.52 -10.59
N MET A 115 7.44 13.68 -11.18
CA MET A 115 6.87 12.71 -12.11
C MET A 115 7.63 12.64 -13.44
N GLU A 116 8.10 13.76 -13.98
CA GLU A 116 8.99 13.76 -15.15
C GLU A 116 10.32 13.07 -14.83
N ALA A 117 10.99 13.46 -13.73
CA ALA A 117 12.24 12.84 -13.33
C ALA A 117 12.11 11.33 -13.07
N ALA A 118 10.99 10.89 -12.49
CA ALA A 118 10.70 9.49 -12.28
C ALA A 118 10.49 8.73 -13.61
N ARG A 119 9.83 9.34 -14.60
CA ARG A 119 9.69 8.73 -15.94
C ARG A 119 11.03 8.61 -16.65
N ASP A 120 11.86 9.64 -16.57
CA ASP A 120 13.13 9.68 -17.29
C ASP A 120 14.17 8.71 -16.71
N ASN A 121 14.24 8.64 -15.37
CA ASN A 121 15.27 7.85 -14.68
C ASN A 121 14.78 6.44 -14.30
N PHE A 122 13.47 6.27 -14.09
CA PHE A 122 12.87 5.01 -13.68
C PHE A 122 11.62 4.70 -14.53
N PRO A 123 11.78 4.53 -15.85
CA PRO A 123 10.64 4.31 -16.75
C PRO A 123 9.79 3.09 -16.37
N ARG A 124 10.38 2.10 -15.67
CA ARG A 124 9.67 0.92 -15.13
C ARG A 124 8.92 1.17 -13.82
N ALA A 125 9.23 2.24 -13.09
CA ALA A 125 8.50 2.64 -11.88
C ALA A 125 7.24 3.47 -12.23
N ALA A 126 7.20 4.03 -13.44
CA ALA A 126 6.01 4.65 -14.04
C ALA A 126 5.17 3.65 -14.85
N GLU A 127 5.15 2.38 -14.43
CA GLU A 127 4.35 1.32 -15.06
C GLU A 127 2.86 1.59 -14.81
N SER A 128 2.02 1.49 -15.86
CA SER A 128 0.57 1.64 -15.69
C SER A 128 0.00 0.43 -14.94
N TYR A 129 -1.22 0.59 -14.43
CA TYR A 129 -1.94 -0.53 -13.82
C TYR A 129 -2.12 -1.68 -14.82
N GLU A 130 -2.50 -1.39 -16.07
CA GLU A 130 -2.59 -2.41 -17.13
C GLU A 130 -1.25 -3.13 -17.33
N SER A 131 -0.13 -2.41 -17.46
CA SER A 131 1.19 -3.03 -17.67
C SER A 131 1.62 -3.93 -16.50
N THR A 132 1.27 -3.56 -15.26
CA THR A 132 1.53 -4.39 -14.08
C THR A 132 0.70 -5.69 -14.13
N CYS A 133 -0.57 -5.59 -14.55
CA CYS A 133 -1.46 -6.74 -14.72
C CYS A 133 -0.97 -7.67 -15.83
N ASP A 134 -0.64 -7.16 -17.00
CA ASP A 134 -0.17 -7.92 -18.16
C ASP A 134 1.10 -8.71 -17.83
N ARG A 135 2.07 -8.07 -17.16
CA ARG A 135 3.30 -8.73 -16.71
C ARG A 135 3.01 -9.87 -15.72
N THR A 136 2.08 -9.64 -14.79
CA THR A 136 1.69 -10.66 -13.80
C THR A 136 1.01 -11.86 -14.47
N LEU A 137 0.20 -11.62 -15.49
CA LEU A 137 -0.45 -12.67 -16.29
C LEU A 137 0.58 -13.44 -17.12
N GLY A 138 1.50 -12.75 -17.78
CA GLY A 138 2.58 -13.39 -18.57
C GLY A 138 3.48 -14.30 -17.73
N VAL A 139 3.81 -13.89 -16.49
CA VAL A 139 4.56 -14.77 -15.56
C VAL A 139 3.76 -16.02 -15.19
N LYS A 140 2.45 -15.92 -14.99
CA LYS A 140 1.60 -17.08 -14.70
C LYS A 140 1.51 -18.06 -15.87
N GLU A 141 1.52 -17.57 -17.09
CA GLU A 141 1.55 -18.42 -18.29
C GLU A 141 2.91 -19.09 -18.48
N TYR A 142 4.01 -18.36 -18.25
CA TYR A 142 5.36 -18.90 -18.32
C TYR A 142 5.61 -20.03 -17.30
N VAL A 143 5.07 -19.90 -16.08
CA VAL A 143 5.23 -20.94 -15.02
C VAL A 143 4.34 -22.17 -15.26
N ARG A 144 3.35 -22.09 -16.14
CA ARG A 144 2.46 -23.21 -16.48
C ARG A 144 2.97 -24.09 -17.62
N ASN A 145 3.94 -23.62 -18.39
CA ASN A 145 4.64 -24.36 -19.44
C ASN A 145 5.97 -24.89 -18.93
#